data_AF-A0A4R8B8P2-F1
#
_entry.id   AF-A0A4R8B8P2-F1
#
_cell.length_a   1.000
_cell.length_b   1.000
_cell.length_c   1.000
_cell.angle_alpha   90.00
_cell.angle_beta   90.00
_cell.angle_gamma   90.00
#
_symmetry.space_group_name_H-M   'P 1'
#
loop_
_entity.id
_entity.type
_entity.pdbx_description
1 polymer ?
#
loop_
_entity_poly.entity_id
_entity_poly.type
_entity_poly.pdbx_seq_one_letter_code
_entity_poly.pdbx_strand_id
1 'polypeptide(L)'
;MAQKNITSETDEIGINFIAFNIIILFVFIIWWFNVISAFGFGNYSLSGEKQMFEIFLYNVGSFVLPLLYTFYILAHIQYAKIKKQSLYFKLIGLAWLPTIIIIVIYIYFQLTIDNRVYFE
;
A
#
# COMPACT_ATOMS: atom_id res chain seq x y z
N MET A 1 6.34 29.64 40.37
CA MET A 1 6.83 29.47 38.99
C MET A 1 5.74 28.79 38.18
N ALA A 2 5.01 29.54 37.37
CA ALA A 2 4.04 28.97 36.44
C ALA A 2 4.83 28.39 35.26
N GLN A 3 4.97 27.07 35.22
CA GLN A 3 5.46 26.38 34.04
C GLN A 3 4.41 26.59 32.96
N LYS A 4 4.66 27.56 32.07
CA LYS A 4 3.86 27.79 30.87
C LYS A 4 3.96 26.49 30.09
N ASN A 5 2.91 25.68 30.15
CA ASN A 5 2.71 24.56 29.24
C ASN A 5 2.61 25.18 27.85
N ILE A 6 3.76 25.39 27.21
CA ILE A 6 3.87 25.50 25.78
C ILE A 6 3.58 24.07 25.31
N THR A 7 2.29 23.71 25.29
CA THR A 7 1.78 22.62 24.48
C THR A 7 2.20 23.00 23.08
N SER A 8 3.35 22.47 22.66
CA SER A 8 3.89 22.74 21.35
C SER A 8 2.80 22.44 20.33
N GLU A 9 2.55 23.35 19.40
CA GLU A 9 1.63 23.20 18.26
C GLU A 9 1.88 21.90 17.45
N THR A 10 2.96 21.18 17.75
CA THR A 10 3.33 19.88 17.19
C THR A 10 2.59 18.67 17.78
N ASP A 11 1.75 18.80 18.81
CA ASP A 11 1.04 17.66 19.42
C ASP A 11 -0.29 17.30 18.76
N GLU A 12 -0.85 18.18 17.93
CA GLU A 12 -2.07 17.89 17.17
C GLU A 12 -1.72 17.31 15.79
N ILE A 13 -2.47 16.27 15.38
CA ILE A 13 -2.34 15.79 13.99
C ILE A 13 -2.96 16.89 13.14
N GLY A 14 -2.14 17.58 12.35
CA GLY A 14 -2.62 18.67 11.51
C GLY A 14 -3.73 18.18 10.57
N ILE A 15 -4.78 18.99 10.41
CA ILE A 15 -5.90 18.71 9.49
C ILE A 15 -5.39 18.42 8.08
N ASN A 16 -4.33 19.09 7.65
CA ASN A 16 -3.67 18.87 6.36
C ASN A 16 -3.10 17.45 6.23
N PHE A 17 -2.57 16.88 7.31
CA PHE A 17 -2.09 15.49 7.32
C PHE A 17 -3.26 14.53 7.12
N ILE A 18 -4.38 14.72 7.83
CA ILE A 18 -5.56 13.86 7.69
C ILE A 18 -6.12 13.94 6.26
N ALA A 19 -6.29 15.15 5.73
CA ALA A 19 -6.80 15.38 4.38
C ALA A 19 -5.91 14.72 3.31
N PHE A 20 -4.58 14.88 3.43
CA PHE A 20 -3.63 14.24 2.52
C PHE A 20 -3.71 12.72 2.56
N ASN A 21 -3.80 12.12 3.75
CA ASN A 21 -3.92 10.67 3.90
C ASN A 21 -5.24 10.14 3.32
N ILE A 22 -6.34 10.89 3.42
CA ILE A 22 -7.61 10.53 2.78
C ILE A 22 -7.45 10.51 1.25
N ILE A 23 -6.79 11.52 0.67
CA ILE A 23 -6.54 11.58 -0.77
C ILE A 23 -5.66 10.41 -1.21
N ILE A 24 -4.57 10.13 -0.48
CA ILE A 24 -3.73 8.97 -0.78
C ILE A 24 -4.52 7.68 -0.73
N LEU A 25 -5.30 7.46 0.33
CA LEU A 25 -6.13 6.26 0.47
C LEU A 25 -7.11 6.12 -0.70
N PHE A 26 -7.69 7.22 -1.19
CA PHE A 26 -8.56 7.21 -2.35
C PHE A 26 -7.84 6.79 -3.64
N VAL A 27 -6.65 7.37 -3.90
CA VAL A 27 -5.79 6.95 -5.03
C VAL A 27 -5.42 5.47 -4.89
N PHE A 28 -5.14 5.03 -3.67
CA PHE A 28 -4.80 3.65 -3.36
C PHE A 28 -5.95 2.69 -3.66
N ILE A 29 -7.18 3.03 -3.26
CA ILE A 29 -8.39 2.25 -3.56
C ILE A 29 -8.58 2.12 -5.07
N ILE A 30 -8.44 3.21 -5.83
CA ILE A 30 -8.55 3.19 -7.30
C ILE A 30 -7.46 2.30 -7.91
N TRP A 31 -6.21 2.46 -7.46
CA TRP A 31 -5.10 1.63 -7.93
C TRP A 31 -5.40 0.14 -7.72
N TRP A 32 -5.77 -0.24 -6.50
CA TRP A 32 -6.05 -1.62 -6.16
C TRP A 32 -7.29 -2.19 -6.85
N PHE A 33 -8.30 -1.38 -7.11
CA PHE A 33 -9.42 -1.77 -7.95
C PHE A 33 -8.96 -2.17 -9.36
N ASN A 34 -8.06 -1.39 -9.97
CA ASN A 34 -7.50 -1.71 -11.29
C ASN A 34 -6.63 -2.97 -11.26
N VAL A 35 -5.76 -3.10 -10.24
CA VAL A 35 -4.92 -4.30 -10.06
C VAL A 35 -5.79 -5.55 -9.93
N ILE A 36 -6.77 -5.56 -9.03
CA ILE A 36 -7.68 -6.70 -8.84
C ILE A 36 -8.49 -6.96 -10.11
N SER A 37 -8.93 -5.91 -10.81
CA SER A 37 -9.68 -6.05 -12.07
C SER A 37 -8.87 -6.75 -13.16
N ALA A 38 -7.61 -6.37 -13.30
CA ALA A 38 -6.70 -6.95 -14.29
C ALA A 38 -6.33 -8.40 -13.95
N PHE A 39 -5.92 -8.68 -12.71
CA PHE A 39 -5.48 -10.01 -12.31
C PHE A 39 -6.61 -11.00 -12.06
N GLY A 40 -7.73 -10.55 -11.48
CA GLY A 40 -8.82 -11.42 -11.04
C GLY A 40 -9.88 -11.69 -12.11
N PHE A 41 -10.17 -10.72 -12.99
CA PHE A 41 -11.22 -10.85 -14.01
C PHE A 41 -10.68 -10.96 -15.43
N GLY A 42 -9.36 -10.88 -15.62
CA GLY A 42 -8.74 -10.95 -16.95
C GLY A 42 -9.16 -9.80 -17.87
N ASN A 43 -9.62 -8.67 -17.30
CA ASN A 43 -9.99 -7.48 -18.02
C ASN A 43 -8.73 -6.70 -18.39
N TYR A 44 -7.99 -7.22 -19.35
CA TYR A 44 -6.83 -6.54 -19.91
C TYR A 44 -7.32 -5.57 -20.96
N SER A 45 -6.98 -4.29 -20.78
CA SER A 45 -7.42 -3.24 -21.67
C SER A 45 -6.64 -3.23 -23.01
N LEU A 46 -5.60 -4.06 -23.12
CA LEU A 46 -4.60 -4.01 -24.18
C LEU A 46 -4.19 -5.42 -24.67
N SER A 47 -3.72 -5.52 -25.93
CA SER A 47 -3.29 -6.79 -26.55
C SER A 47 -1.89 -7.25 -26.12
N GLY A 48 -1.68 -8.56 -25.95
CA GLY A 48 -0.38 -9.25 -25.93
C GLY A 48 0.73 -8.56 -25.12
N GLU A 49 1.72 -7.95 -25.78
CA GLU A 49 2.85 -7.28 -25.13
C GLU A 49 2.42 -6.11 -24.21
N LYS A 50 1.36 -5.41 -24.58
CA LYS A 50 0.83 -4.30 -23.78
C LYS A 50 0.14 -4.78 -22.51
N GLN A 51 -0.43 -5.98 -22.54
CA GLN A 51 -0.95 -6.67 -21.36
C GLN A 51 0.17 -7.04 -20.38
N MET A 52 1.30 -7.54 -20.88
CA MET A 52 2.48 -7.83 -20.06
C MET A 52 3.05 -6.56 -19.42
N PHE A 53 3.06 -5.44 -20.14
CA PHE A 53 3.45 -4.14 -19.60
C PHE A 53 2.49 -3.64 -18.51
N GLU A 54 1.18 -3.78 -18.71
CA GLU A 54 0.15 -3.41 -17.73
C GLU A 54 0.28 -4.24 -16.44
N ILE A 55 0.47 -5.56 -16.56
CA ILE A 55 0.77 -6.47 -15.44
C ILE A 55 2.05 -6.04 -14.70
N PHE A 56 3.12 -5.71 -15.43
CA PHE A 56 4.37 -5.23 -14.84
C PHE A 56 4.14 -3.93 -14.06
N LEU A 57 3.46 -2.95 -14.65
CA LEU A 57 3.15 -1.67 -14.02
C LEU A 57 2.33 -1.86 -12.74
N TYR A 58 1.31 -2.73 -12.79
CA TYR A 58 0.48 -3.07 -11.65
C TYR A 58 1.24 -3.77 -10.54
N ASN A 59 2.12 -4.72 -10.87
CA ASN A 59 2.99 -5.35 -9.90
C ASN A 59 3.93 -4.32 -9.25
N VAL A 60 4.71 -3.59 -10.05
CA VAL A 60 5.68 -2.61 -9.52
C VAL A 60 4.99 -1.55 -8.67
N GLY A 61 3.89 -0.95 -9.14
CA GLY A 61 3.17 0.07 -8.38
C GLY A 61 2.55 -0.46 -7.09
N SER A 62 2.15 -1.73 -7.04
CA SER A 62 1.63 -2.38 -5.82
C SER A 62 2.67 -2.58 -4.72
N PHE A 63 3.96 -2.44 -5.02
CA PHE A 63 5.04 -2.40 -4.03
C PHE A 63 5.58 -0.99 -3.81
N VAL A 64 5.77 -0.22 -4.90
CA VAL A 64 6.38 1.12 -4.84
C VAL A 64 5.45 2.12 -4.14
N LEU A 65 4.14 2.12 -4.42
CA LEU A 65 3.20 3.05 -3.80
C LEU A 65 3.11 2.89 -2.28
N PRO A 66 2.86 1.69 -1.72
CA PRO A 66 2.86 1.52 -0.27
C PRO A 66 4.23 1.78 0.37
N LEU A 67 5.34 1.52 -0.32
CA LEU A 67 6.68 1.83 0.17
C LEU A 67 6.91 3.35 0.28
N LEU A 68 6.60 4.12 -0.76
CA LEU A 68 6.68 5.58 -0.74
C LEU A 68 5.77 6.18 0.35
N TYR A 69 4.57 5.62 0.50
CA TYR A 69 3.67 6.02 1.57
C TYR A 69 4.23 5.73 2.97
N THR A 70 4.89 4.59 3.13
CA THR A 70 5.58 4.23 4.38
C THR A 70 6.66 5.24 4.72
N PHE A 71 7.51 5.62 3.75
CA PHE A 71 8.53 6.65 3.98
C PHE A 71 7.93 8.02 4.30
N TYR A 72 6.84 8.41 3.63
CA TYR A 72 6.11 9.64 3.94
C TYR A 72 5.62 9.66 5.40
N ILE A 73 5.04 8.56 5.86
CA ILE A 73 4.55 8.41 7.23
C ILE A 73 5.72 8.42 8.23
N LEU A 74 6.79 7.66 7.96
CA LEU A 74 7.97 7.61 8.83
C LEU A 74 8.67 8.96 8.96
N ALA A 75 8.74 9.75 7.89
CA ALA A 75 9.27 11.12 7.92
C ALA A 75 8.42 12.06 8.81
N HIS A 76 7.12 11.79 8.95
CA HIS A 76 6.22 12.55 9.82
C HIS A 76 6.22 12.08 11.28
N ILE A 77 6.69 10.87 11.57
CA ILE A 77 6.76 10.36 12.95
C ILE A 77 8.05 10.86 13.58
N GLN A 78 7.93 11.79 14.54
CA GLN A 78 9.01 12.01 15.50
C GLN A 78 9.09 10.79 16.42
N TYR A 79 10.23 10.07 16.40
CA TYR A 79 10.45 8.83 17.17
C TYR A 79 10.11 8.95 18.67
N ALA A 80 10.17 10.16 19.24
CA ALA A 80 9.86 10.43 20.64
C ALA A 80 8.36 10.51 20.99
N LYS A 81 7.45 10.65 20.00
CA LYS A 81 6.01 10.86 20.25
C LYS A 81 5.22 9.54 20.22
N ILE A 82 5.33 8.78 21.31
CA ILE A 82 4.76 7.43 21.48
C ILE A 82 3.21 7.39 21.42
N LYS A 83 2.51 8.46 21.81
CA LYS A 83 1.03 8.42 21.95
C LYS A 83 0.25 8.17 20.65
N LYS A 84 0.79 8.51 19.48
CA LYS A 84 0.06 8.43 18.20
C LYS A 84 0.62 7.40 17.22
N GLN A 85 1.67 6.67 17.60
CA GLN A 85 2.32 5.65 16.77
C GLN A 85 1.33 4.60 16.24
N SER A 86 0.33 4.21 17.04
CA SER A 86 -0.65 3.20 16.64
C SER A 86 -1.47 3.58 15.41
N LEU A 87 -1.79 4.87 15.20
CA LEU A 87 -2.51 5.32 14.02
C LEU A 87 -1.64 5.21 12.76
N TYR A 88 -0.39 5.67 12.85
CA TYR A 88 0.54 5.62 11.72
C TYR A 88 0.87 4.17 11.31
N PHE A 89 1.05 3.27 12.27
CA PHE A 89 1.21 1.83 11.98
C PHE A 89 -0.03 1.22 11.34
N LYS A 90 -1.24 1.62 11.75
CA LYS A 90 -2.48 1.18 11.09
C LYS A 90 -2.56 1.67 9.64
N LEU A 91 -2.15 2.92 9.36
CA LEU A 91 -2.11 3.47 8.00
C LEU A 91 -1.12 2.73 7.12
N ILE A 92 0.10 2.48 7.61
CA ILE A 92 1.10 1.66 6.90
C ILE A 92 0.52 0.26 6.65
N GLY A 93 -0.02 -0.40 7.68
CA GLY A 93 -0.61 -1.73 7.55
C GLY A 93 -1.73 -1.79 6.51
N LEU A 94 -2.61 -0.79 6.48
CA LEU A 94 -3.70 -0.71 5.52
C LEU A 94 -3.19 -0.53 4.08
N ALA A 95 -2.12 0.26 3.88
CA ALA A 95 -1.49 0.42 2.57
C ALA A 95 -0.83 -0.89 2.09
N TRP A 96 -0.25 -1.70 2.97
CA TRP A 96 0.40 -2.95 2.57
C TRP A 96 -0.57 -4.14 2.46
N LEU A 97 -1.74 -4.08 3.10
CA LEU A 97 -2.69 -5.19 3.17
C LEU A 97 -3.01 -5.82 1.81
N PRO A 98 -3.34 -5.05 0.75
CA PRO A 98 -3.67 -5.66 -0.53
C PRO A 98 -2.46 -6.32 -1.21
N THR A 99 -1.25 -5.79 -1.04
CA THR A 99 0.00 -6.41 -1.50
C THR A 99 0.20 -7.77 -0.86
N ILE A 100 -0.05 -7.87 0.45
CA ILE A 100 0.04 -9.14 1.19
C ILE A 100 -0.99 -10.14 0.64
N ILE A 101 -2.22 -9.70 0.37
CA ILE A 101 -3.27 -10.57 -0.21
C ILE A 101 -2.82 -11.12 -1.58
N ILE A 102 -2.27 -10.29 -2.46
CA ILE A 102 -1.76 -10.75 -3.77
C ILE A 102 -0.61 -11.74 -3.59
N ILE A 103 0.32 -11.48 -2.68
CA ILE A 103 1.44 -12.40 -2.43
C ILE A 103 0.92 -13.78 -2.00
N VAL A 104 -0.05 -13.81 -1.09
CA VAL A 104 -0.65 -15.08 -0.62
C VAL A 104 -1.33 -15.81 -1.77
N ILE A 105 -2.11 -15.11 -2.59
CA ILE A 105 -2.79 -15.67 -3.77
C ILE A 105 -1.76 -16.20 -4.78
N TYR A 106 -0.71 -15.43 -5.07
CA TYR A 106 0.35 -15.82 -5.98
C TYR A 106 1.08 -17.08 -5.50
N ILE A 107 1.47 -17.13 -4.21
CA ILE A 107 2.10 -18.31 -3.61
C ILE A 107 1.16 -19.52 -3.71
N TYR A 108 -0.12 -19.35 -3.38
CA TYR A 108 -1.12 -20.42 -3.49
C TYR A 108 -1.21 -20.97 -4.91
N PHE A 109 -1.25 -20.10 -5.94
CA PHE A 109 -1.24 -20.54 -7.34
C PHE A 109 0.05 -21.29 -7.70
N GLN A 110 1.22 -20.79 -7.31
CA GLN A 110 2.49 -21.46 -7.59
C GLN A 110 2.59 -22.85 -6.93
N LEU A 111 1.99 -23.03 -5.75
CA LEU A 111 1.94 -24.33 -5.06
C LEU A 111 0.92 -25.30 -5.66
N THR A 112 -0.07 -24.81 -6.40
CA THR A 112 -1.16 -25.62 -6.98
C THR A 112 -1.00 -25.88 -8.48
N ILE A 113 -0.08 -25.18 -9.15
CA ILE A 113 0.36 -25.54 -10.50
C ILE A 113 1.04 -26.91 -10.42
N ASP A 114 0.46 -27.90 -11.10
CA ASP A 114 0.96 -29.27 -11.17
C ASP A 114 2.27 -29.29 -11.99
N ASN A 115 3.42 -29.11 -11.32
CA ASN A 115 4.76 -29.15 -11.92
C ASN A 115 5.19 -30.57 -12.34
N ARG A 116 4.24 -31.45 -12.69
CA ARG A 116 4.57 -32.75 -13.28
C ARG A 116 5.19 -32.50 -14.64
N VAL A 117 6.51 -32.58 -14.68
CA VAL A 117 7.27 -32.81 -15.90
C VAL A 117 6.80 -34.17 -16.42
N TYR A 118 5.88 -34.17 -17.38
CA TYR A 118 5.64 -35.34 -18.21
C TYR A 118 6.92 -35.53 -19.02
N PHE A 119 7.80 -36.40 -18.54
CA PHE A 119 8.87 -36.95 -19.37
C PHE A 119 8.18 -37.82 -20.42
N GLU A 120 8.03 -37.28 -21.63
CA GLU A 120 7.89 -38.09 -22.85
C GLU A 120 9.28 -38.49 -23.35
#